data_AF-A0A1M7IY31-F1
#
_entry.id   AF-A0A1M7IY31-F1
#
_cell.length_a   1.000
_cell.length_b   1.000
_cell.length_c   1.000
_cell.angle_alpha   90.00
_cell.angle_beta   90.00
_cell.angle_gamma   90.00
#
_symmetry.space_group_name_H-M   'P 1'
#
loop_
_entity.id
_entity.type
_entity.pdbx_description
1 polymer ?
#
loop_
_entity_poly.entity_id
_entity_poly.type
_entity_poly.pdbx_seq_one_letter_code
_entity_poly.pdbx_strand_id
1 'polypeptide(L)'
;MEEEEIDVAAESSEKVAFELVKEDTFTNDTGHAVWGKYQEVTEEYELKDVYDPEGSGTSMDEVEEMMAEAEVEPESFDLDDGRTLMIYHFPDEALAHEDGEPFIMADVSFVFDEEDHLIHSSVAPGFYELELSGTPVAEDLEEVVYLTDLQENHEPQVFTIAEMVINGATITQTMIPVDAGDNTLGLYIYGLGDTIVYSNGDLFFTVSTDFPTYSYLHFQELVHAYGGM
;
A
#
# COMPACT_ATOMS: atom_id res chain seq x y z
N MET A 1 -36.42 -12.25 -8.73
CA MET A 1 -35.14 -11.55 -8.66
C MET A 1 -34.17 -12.61 -8.21
N GLU A 2 -33.45 -13.18 -9.17
CA GLU A 2 -32.20 -13.85 -8.83
C GLU A 2 -31.27 -12.71 -8.41
N GLU A 3 -30.75 -12.80 -7.18
CA GLU A 3 -29.62 -11.99 -6.77
C GLU A 3 -28.47 -12.45 -7.67
N GLU A 4 -27.93 -11.51 -8.46
CA GLU A 4 -26.72 -11.76 -9.23
C GLU A 4 -25.62 -12.03 -8.19
N GLU A 5 -25.10 -13.26 -8.19
CA GLU A 5 -23.97 -13.62 -7.32
C GLU A 5 -22.79 -12.78 -7.79
N ILE A 6 -22.52 -11.69 -7.07
CA ILE A 6 -21.34 -10.86 -7.31
C ILE A 6 -20.13 -11.74 -7.03
N ASP A 7 -19.31 -11.97 -8.04
CA ASP A 7 -18.02 -12.62 -7.87
C ASP A 7 -17.04 -11.59 -7.29
N VAL A 8 -17.09 -11.48 -5.96
CA VAL A 8 -16.28 -10.55 -5.17
C VAL A 8 -14.79 -10.73 -5.47
N ALA A 9 -14.34 -11.97 -5.73
CA ALA A 9 -12.96 -12.24 -6.07
C ALA A 9 -12.59 -11.63 -7.43
N ALA A 10 -13.45 -11.79 -8.44
CA ALA A 10 -13.25 -11.19 -9.76
C ALA A 10 -13.29 -9.65 -9.71
N GLU A 11 -14.24 -9.04 -9.01
CA GLU A 11 -14.32 -7.57 -8.88
C GLU A 11 -13.13 -6.99 -8.11
N SER A 12 -12.65 -7.71 -7.09
CA SER A 12 -11.50 -7.28 -6.28
C SER A 12 -10.16 -7.40 -7.00
N SER A 13 -10.10 -8.19 -8.07
CA SER A 13 -8.86 -8.38 -8.85
C SER A 13 -8.49 -7.14 -9.67
N GLU A 14 -9.45 -6.25 -9.92
CA GLU A 14 -9.19 -4.94 -10.54
C GLU A 14 -8.50 -4.03 -9.51
N LYS A 15 -7.20 -3.80 -9.69
CA LYS A 15 -6.36 -2.97 -8.81
C LYS A 15 -6.58 -1.47 -9.07
N VAL A 16 -7.82 -0.98 -9.01
CA VAL A 16 -8.19 0.43 -9.32
C VAL A 16 -7.37 1.43 -8.51
N ALA A 17 -7.02 1.11 -7.26
CA ALA A 17 -6.14 1.93 -6.43
C ALA A 17 -4.79 2.26 -7.08
N PHE A 18 -4.27 1.38 -7.95
CA PHE A 18 -2.99 1.60 -8.65
C PHE A 18 -3.11 2.73 -9.68
N GLU A 19 -4.31 2.98 -10.21
CA GLU A 19 -4.57 4.08 -11.15
C GLU A 19 -4.52 5.46 -10.47
N LEU A 20 -4.56 5.52 -9.14
CA LEU A 20 -4.35 6.75 -8.38
C LEU A 20 -2.91 7.26 -8.49
N VAL A 21 -1.94 6.40 -8.81
CA VAL A 21 -0.55 6.77 -9.07
C VAL A 21 -0.35 6.99 -10.57
N LYS A 22 -0.09 8.25 -10.95
CA LYS A 22 0.07 8.69 -12.34
C LYS A 22 1.54 8.98 -12.64
N GLU A 23 1.91 9.10 -13.92
CA GLU A 23 3.27 9.47 -14.32
C GLU A 23 3.71 10.82 -13.71
N ASP A 24 2.79 11.76 -13.56
CA ASP A 24 3.04 13.08 -12.96
C ASP A 24 3.02 13.08 -11.42
N THR A 25 2.73 11.93 -10.78
CA THR A 25 2.89 11.74 -9.33
C THR A 25 4.37 11.74 -8.92
N PHE A 26 5.29 11.38 -9.81
CA PHE A 26 6.71 11.23 -9.49
C PHE A 26 7.51 12.50 -9.70
N THR A 27 8.32 12.86 -8.71
CA THR A 27 9.27 13.98 -8.78
C THR A 27 10.70 13.54 -9.09
N ASN A 28 10.96 12.23 -9.09
CA ASN A 28 12.25 11.63 -9.36
C ASN A 28 12.13 10.32 -10.15
N ASP A 29 13.20 9.96 -10.86
CA ASP A 29 13.23 8.76 -11.71
C ASP A 29 13.25 7.47 -10.87
N THR A 30 13.83 7.50 -9.67
CA THR A 30 13.96 6.35 -8.76
C THR A 30 12.59 5.82 -8.38
N GLY A 31 11.72 6.70 -7.89
CA GLY A 31 10.36 6.39 -7.46
C GLY A 31 9.49 5.88 -8.59
N HIS A 32 9.61 6.49 -9.78
CA HIS A 32 8.91 6.03 -10.97
C HIS A 32 9.35 4.61 -11.37
N ALA A 33 10.66 4.31 -11.32
CA ALA A 33 11.18 2.98 -11.60
C ALA A 33 10.74 1.94 -10.56
N VAL A 34 10.75 2.31 -9.27
CA VAL A 34 10.29 1.45 -8.17
C VAL A 34 8.81 1.13 -8.29
N TRP A 35 7.99 2.12 -8.62
CA TRP A 35 6.57 1.89 -8.88
C TRP A 35 6.36 0.93 -10.05
N GLY A 36 7.03 1.14 -11.19
CA GLY A 36 6.96 0.23 -12.31
C GLY A 36 7.35 -1.20 -11.94
N LYS A 37 8.45 -1.36 -11.18
CA LYS A 37 8.89 -2.67 -10.69
C LYS A 37 7.87 -3.31 -9.75
N TYR A 38 7.28 -2.53 -8.85
CA TYR A 38 6.24 -3.00 -7.96
C TYR A 38 5.03 -3.52 -8.74
N GLN A 39 4.56 -2.77 -9.74
CA GLN A 39 3.45 -3.20 -10.59
C GLN A 39 3.74 -4.56 -11.27
N GLU A 40 4.92 -4.72 -11.86
CA GLU A 40 5.35 -6.00 -12.47
C GLU A 40 5.31 -7.15 -11.46
N VAL A 41 5.89 -6.96 -10.27
CA VAL A 41 5.94 -7.98 -9.21
C VAL A 41 4.55 -8.36 -8.74
N THR A 42 3.63 -7.39 -8.65
CA THR A 42 2.25 -7.62 -8.22
C THR A 42 1.38 -8.38 -9.23
N GLU A 43 1.84 -8.53 -10.47
CA GLU A 43 1.21 -9.40 -11.48
C GLU A 43 1.70 -10.85 -11.39
N GLU A 44 2.85 -11.08 -10.72
CA GLU A 44 3.53 -12.38 -10.67
C GLU A 44 3.32 -13.12 -9.34
N TYR A 45 3.29 -12.41 -8.20
CA TYR A 45 3.10 -13.08 -6.91
C TYR A 45 1.64 -13.48 -6.64
N GLU A 46 1.48 -14.37 -5.67
CA GLU A 46 0.22 -14.79 -5.09
C GLU A 46 0.20 -14.44 -3.59
N LEU A 47 -0.83 -13.71 -3.16
CA LEU A 47 -1.09 -13.43 -1.75
C LEU A 47 -1.92 -14.57 -1.15
N LYS A 48 -1.47 -15.11 -0.03
CA LYS A 48 -2.27 -16.01 0.79
C LYS A 48 -3.41 -15.24 1.44
N ASP A 49 -4.62 -15.81 1.39
CA ASP A 49 -5.75 -15.31 2.18
C ASP A 49 -5.47 -15.48 3.68
N VAL A 50 -5.53 -14.38 4.43
CA VAL A 50 -5.25 -14.36 5.87
C VAL A 50 -6.21 -15.19 6.71
N TYR A 51 -7.38 -15.58 6.17
CA TYR A 51 -8.33 -16.50 6.83
C TYR A 51 -8.30 -17.92 6.30
N ASP A 52 -7.51 -18.23 5.27
CA ASP A 52 -7.35 -19.60 4.79
C ASP A 52 -6.09 -20.22 5.40
N PRO A 53 -6.22 -21.04 6.48
CA PRO A 53 -5.08 -21.67 7.10
C PRO A 53 -4.41 -22.71 6.20
N GLU A 54 -5.11 -23.26 5.20
CA GLU A 54 -4.57 -24.22 4.24
C GLU A 54 -4.13 -23.54 2.94
N GLY A 55 -4.30 -22.22 2.84
CA GLY A 55 -3.93 -21.41 1.68
C GLY A 55 -2.42 -21.32 1.50
N SER A 56 -2.02 -21.16 0.24
CA SER A 56 -0.63 -20.90 -0.17
C SER A 56 -0.46 -19.44 -0.61
N GLY A 57 0.78 -18.99 -0.65
CA GLY A 57 1.19 -17.72 -1.23
C GLY A 57 2.65 -17.82 -1.68
N THR A 58 3.13 -16.79 -2.37
CA THR A 58 4.53 -16.70 -2.81
C THR A 58 5.49 -16.71 -1.63
N SER A 59 6.61 -17.41 -1.76
CA SER A 59 7.64 -17.46 -0.71
C SER A 59 8.63 -16.30 -0.77
N MET A 60 9.42 -16.11 0.28
CA MET A 60 10.53 -15.15 0.28
C MET A 60 11.51 -15.40 -0.87
N ASP A 61 11.90 -16.66 -1.11
CA ASP A 61 12.82 -17.03 -2.20
C ASP A 61 12.26 -16.65 -3.59
N GLU A 62 10.95 -16.80 -3.80
CA GLU A 62 10.29 -16.43 -5.05
C GLU A 62 10.21 -14.91 -5.23
N VAL A 63 9.92 -14.16 -4.16
CA VAL A 63 9.96 -12.69 -4.19
C VAL A 63 11.38 -12.19 -4.51
N GLU A 64 12.42 -12.80 -3.93
CA GLU A 64 13.80 -12.45 -4.24
C GLU A 64 14.14 -12.69 -5.72
N GLU A 65 13.63 -13.76 -6.33
CA GLU A 65 13.79 -14.01 -7.76
C GLU A 65 13.11 -12.93 -8.62
N MET A 66 11.89 -12.54 -8.26
CA MET A 66 11.15 -11.46 -8.94
C MET A 66 11.86 -10.11 -8.81
N MET A 67 12.49 -9.85 -7.66
CA MET A 67 13.20 -8.60 -7.37
C MET A 67 14.67 -8.60 -7.80
N ALA A 68 15.20 -9.70 -8.35
CA ALA A 68 16.63 -9.85 -8.65
C ALA A 68 17.18 -8.77 -9.61
N GLU A 69 16.35 -8.26 -10.53
CA GLU A 69 16.73 -7.21 -11.47
C GLU A 69 16.78 -5.80 -10.85
N ALA A 70 16.26 -5.63 -9.63
CA ALA A 70 16.22 -4.35 -8.92
C ALA A 70 17.60 -3.93 -8.38
N GLU A 71 18.59 -4.84 -8.37
CA GLU A 71 19.98 -4.61 -7.90
C GLU A 71 20.08 -4.05 -6.46
N VAL A 72 19.06 -4.30 -5.63
CA VAL A 72 18.99 -3.92 -4.21
C VAL A 72 18.86 -5.19 -3.36
N GLU A 73 19.66 -5.29 -2.29
CA GLU A 73 19.53 -6.38 -1.31
C GLU A 73 18.42 -6.05 -0.30
N PRO A 74 17.53 -7.00 0.02
CA PRO A 74 16.49 -6.78 1.01
C PRO A 74 17.05 -6.81 2.45
N GLU A 75 16.41 -6.06 3.33
CA GLU A 75 16.51 -6.23 4.77
C GLU A 75 15.34 -7.08 5.26
N SER A 76 15.55 -7.94 6.26
CA SER A 76 14.51 -8.81 6.81
C SER A 76 14.47 -8.71 8.33
N PHE A 77 13.24 -8.64 8.87
CA PHE A 77 12.97 -8.44 10.29
C PHE A 77 11.91 -9.43 10.75
N ASP A 78 12.19 -10.12 11.86
CA ASP A 78 11.18 -10.91 12.56
C ASP A 78 10.18 -9.96 13.24
N LEU A 79 8.90 -10.13 12.93
CA LEU A 79 7.81 -9.54 13.68
C LEU A 79 7.55 -10.43 14.91
N ASP A 80 7.33 -9.83 16.08
CA ASP A 80 7.22 -10.51 17.38
C ASP A 80 6.05 -11.53 17.51
N ASP A 81 5.38 -11.84 16.41
CA ASP A 81 4.25 -12.75 16.26
C ASP A 81 4.52 -13.91 15.27
N GLY A 82 5.79 -14.13 14.92
CA GLY A 82 6.23 -15.23 14.07
C GLY A 82 6.24 -14.91 12.57
N ARG A 83 5.80 -13.71 12.18
CA ARG A 83 5.81 -13.23 10.80
C ARG A 83 7.13 -12.57 10.45
N THR A 84 7.43 -12.43 9.17
CA THR A 84 8.67 -11.79 8.71
C THR A 84 8.34 -10.62 7.78
N LEU A 85 8.96 -9.47 8.03
CA LEU A 85 8.92 -8.30 7.15
C LEU A 85 10.20 -8.28 6.32
N MET A 86 10.07 -8.28 5.00
CA MET A 86 11.15 -8.05 4.04
C MET A 86 10.97 -6.67 3.40
N ILE A 87 12.04 -5.87 3.36
CA ILE A 87 12.02 -4.50 2.82
C ILE A 87 13.15 -4.31 1.81
N TYR A 88 12.82 -3.76 0.63
CA TYR A 88 13.77 -3.28 -0.35
C TYR A 88 13.82 -1.75 -0.29
N HIS A 89 14.96 -1.21 0.15
CA HIS A 89 15.20 0.23 0.23
C HIS A 89 15.87 0.74 -1.04
N PHE A 90 15.23 1.66 -1.74
CA PHE A 90 15.74 2.28 -2.96
C PHE A 90 16.16 3.72 -2.67
N PRO A 91 17.46 3.96 -2.37
CA PRO A 91 17.95 5.29 -2.07
C PRO A 91 18.03 6.15 -3.34
N ASP A 92 17.56 7.39 -3.27
CA ASP A 92 17.83 8.38 -4.30
C ASP A 92 19.09 9.19 -3.97
N GLU A 93 20.22 8.83 -4.59
CA GLU A 93 21.51 9.51 -4.37
C GLU A 93 21.50 10.98 -4.83
N ALA A 94 20.63 11.36 -5.78
CA ALA A 94 20.55 12.72 -6.30
C ALA A 94 19.80 13.67 -5.35
N LEU A 95 18.89 13.12 -4.55
CA LEU A 95 18.12 13.83 -3.52
C LEU A 95 18.69 13.65 -2.10
N ALA A 96 19.77 12.89 -1.94
CA ALA A 96 20.47 12.75 -0.68
C ALA A 96 20.97 14.11 -0.17
N HIS A 97 20.44 14.58 0.96
CA HIS A 97 20.91 15.81 1.59
C HIS A 97 22.36 15.66 2.10
N GLU A 98 23.23 16.64 1.80
CA GLU A 98 24.65 16.63 2.20
C GLU A 98 24.88 16.57 3.73
N ASP A 99 23.85 16.87 4.54
CA ASP A 99 23.92 17.03 6.00
C ASP A 99 23.35 15.83 6.82
N GLY A 100 23.02 14.71 6.19
CA GLY A 100 22.52 13.51 6.90
C GLY A 100 21.07 13.64 7.41
N GLU A 101 20.31 14.58 6.86
CA GLU A 101 18.85 14.64 6.97
C GLU A 101 18.19 13.50 6.16
N PRO A 102 16.95 13.09 6.49
CA PRO A 102 16.38 11.82 6.01
C PRO A 102 16.49 11.66 4.49
N PHE A 103 17.08 10.53 4.10
CA PHE A 103 17.10 10.06 2.72
C PHE A 103 15.65 9.89 2.26
N ILE A 104 15.32 10.42 1.08
CA ILE A 104 14.09 10.04 0.39
C ILE A 104 14.31 8.61 -0.11
N MET A 105 13.65 7.65 0.54
CA MET A 105 13.72 6.24 0.19
C MET A 105 12.38 5.80 -0.39
N ALA A 106 12.41 5.34 -1.63
CA ALA A 106 11.31 4.53 -2.13
C ALA A 106 11.48 3.14 -1.53
N ASP A 107 10.42 2.58 -0.96
CA ASP A 107 10.47 1.30 -0.27
C ASP A 107 9.42 0.36 -0.85
N VAL A 108 9.82 -0.88 -1.09
CA VAL A 108 8.89 -1.99 -1.36
C VAL A 108 8.98 -2.96 -0.19
N SER A 109 7.84 -3.43 0.30
CA SER A 109 7.79 -4.31 1.46
C SER A 109 6.85 -5.47 1.26
N PHE A 110 7.22 -6.58 1.88
CA PHE A 110 6.52 -7.85 1.83
C PHE A 110 6.45 -8.41 3.24
N VAL A 111 5.29 -8.93 3.64
CA VAL A 111 5.14 -9.62 4.93
C VAL A 111 4.75 -11.06 4.68
N PHE A 112 5.49 -11.97 5.31
CA PHE A 112 5.33 -13.40 5.23
C PHE A 112 4.80 -13.96 6.55
N ASP A 113 3.95 -14.98 6.48
CA ASP A 113 3.49 -15.71 7.67
C ASP A 113 4.55 -16.70 8.21
N GLU A 114 4.22 -17.39 9.31
CA GLU A 114 5.13 -18.35 9.96
C GLU A 114 5.54 -19.53 9.04
N GLU A 115 4.80 -19.77 7.95
CA GLU A 115 5.03 -20.84 6.99
C GLU A 115 5.68 -20.37 5.70
N ASP A 116 6.16 -19.12 5.66
CA ASP A 116 6.81 -18.48 4.49
C ASP A 116 5.85 -18.28 3.31
N HIS A 117 4.64 -17.81 3.59
CA HIS A 117 3.69 -17.37 2.57
C HIS A 117 3.47 -15.85 2.62
N LEU A 118 3.55 -15.19 1.48
CA LEU A 118 3.27 -13.77 1.33
C LEU A 118 1.80 -13.48 1.67
N ILE A 119 1.57 -12.61 2.66
CA ILE A 119 0.22 -12.21 3.13
C ILE A 119 -0.06 -10.73 2.93
N HIS A 120 0.96 -9.92 2.67
CA HIS A 120 0.82 -8.48 2.46
C HIS A 120 1.98 -7.95 1.62
N SER A 121 1.67 -7.05 0.69
CA SER A 121 2.66 -6.32 -0.09
C SER A 121 2.34 -4.83 -0.05
N SER A 122 3.37 -3.99 0.00
CA SER A 122 3.22 -2.54 -0.06
C SER A 122 4.37 -1.85 -0.75
N VAL A 123 4.10 -0.63 -1.22
CA VAL A 123 5.08 0.28 -1.77
C VAL A 123 4.86 1.69 -1.25
N ALA A 124 5.95 2.33 -0.85
CA ALA A 124 6.08 3.76 -0.73
C ALA A 124 6.94 4.23 -1.92
N PRO A 125 6.36 4.72 -3.02
CA PRO A 125 7.08 4.98 -4.26
C PRO A 125 8.11 6.13 -4.21
N GLY A 126 8.51 6.63 -3.03
CA GLY A 126 9.58 7.62 -2.90
C GLY A 126 9.14 9.08 -3.01
N PHE A 127 7.91 9.39 -2.60
CA PHE A 127 7.40 10.76 -2.52
C PHE A 127 7.49 11.29 -1.07
N TYR A 128 8.13 12.46 -0.84
CA TYR A 128 8.12 13.08 0.50
C TYR A 128 7.99 14.60 0.53
N GLU A 129 7.84 15.33 -0.60
CA GLU A 129 7.49 16.75 -0.51
C GLU A 129 5.95 16.87 -0.47
N LEU A 130 5.41 16.90 0.76
CA LEU A 130 3.99 17.11 0.99
C LEU A 130 3.56 18.49 0.46
N GLU A 131 2.77 18.53 -0.63
CA GLU A 131 2.15 19.76 -1.12
C GLU A 131 0.85 20.03 -0.35
N LEU A 132 0.97 20.70 0.80
CA LEU A 132 -0.17 21.06 1.65
C LEU A 132 -1.23 21.91 0.93
N SER A 133 -0.84 22.76 -0.03
CA SER A 133 -1.76 23.62 -0.76
C SER A 133 -2.65 22.90 -1.77
N GLY A 134 -2.26 21.68 -2.19
CA GLY A 134 -2.99 20.84 -3.12
C GLY A 134 -3.60 19.59 -2.48
N THR A 135 -3.49 19.46 -1.15
CA THR A 135 -4.00 18.31 -0.42
C THR A 135 -5.53 18.41 -0.26
N PRO A 136 -6.31 17.33 -0.52
CA PRO A 136 -7.76 17.34 -0.33
C PRO A 136 -8.16 17.66 1.12
N VAL A 137 -9.29 18.34 1.31
CA VAL A 137 -9.85 18.57 2.65
C VAL A 137 -10.57 17.31 3.11
N ALA A 138 -10.34 16.88 4.35
CA ALA A 138 -10.92 15.65 4.89
C ALA A 138 -12.46 15.62 4.83
N GLU A 139 -13.11 16.77 5.08
CA GLU A 139 -14.58 16.90 4.98
C GLU A 139 -15.11 16.65 3.56
N ASP A 140 -14.32 16.97 2.52
CA ASP A 140 -14.73 16.76 1.13
C ASP A 140 -14.71 15.28 0.73
N LEU A 141 -14.02 14.43 1.50
CA LEU A 141 -13.90 13.00 1.23
C LEU A 141 -14.94 12.14 1.97
N GLU A 142 -15.74 12.71 2.88
CA GLU A 142 -16.74 11.96 3.66
C GLU A 142 -17.83 11.30 2.79
N GLU A 143 -18.13 11.90 1.63
CA GLU A 143 -19.14 11.40 0.70
C GLU A 143 -18.58 10.58 -0.47
N VAL A 144 -17.24 10.46 -0.57
CA VAL A 144 -16.58 9.73 -1.67
C VAL A 144 -16.68 8.23 -1.41
N VAL A 145 -17.35 7.52 -2.32
CA VAL A 145 -17.62 6.06 -2.21
C VAL A 145 -16.79 5.24 -3.20
N TYR A 146 -16.25 5.87 -4.25
CA TYR A 146 -15.52 5.20 -5.32
C TYR A 146 -14.10 5.75 -5.46
N LEU A 147 -13.14 4.89 -5.77
CA LEU A 147 -11.76 5.29 -6.02
C LEU A 147 -11.64 6.11 -7.31
N THR A 148 -12.43 5.80 -8.32
CA THR A 148 -12.54 6.59 -9.56
C THR A 148 -13.01 8.02 -9.28
N ASP A 149 -13.98 8.21 -8.39
CA ASP A 149 -14.45 9.54 -7.98
C ASP A 149 -13.36 10.32 -7.24
N LEU A 150 -12.65 9.65 -6.34
CA LEU A 150 -11.46 10.21 -5.67
C LEU A 150 -10.40 10.65 -6.70
N GLN A 151 -10.11 9.81 -7.68
CA GLN A 151 -9.12 10.07 -8.73
C GLN A 151 -9.49 11.26 -9.62
N GLU A 152 -10.74 11.31 -10.08
CA GLU A 152 -11.20 12.28 -11.09
C GLU A 152 -11.50 13.65 -10.49
N ASN A 153 -11.99 13.71 -9.25
CA ASN A 153 -12.52 14.95 -8.66
C ASN A 153 -11.66 15.52 -7.53
N HIS A 154 -10.75 14.74 -6.95
CA HIS A 154 -9.94 15.17 -5.80
C HIS A 154 -8.43 15.10 -6.03
N GLU A 155 -7.97 14.41 -7.08
CA GLU A 155 -6.55 14.33 -7.50
C GLU A 155 -5.58 14.15 -6.31
N PRO A 156 -5.76 13.09 -5.49
CA PRO A 156 -5.00 12.96 -4.26
C PRO A 156 -3.51 12.69 -4.52
N GLN A 157 -2.67 13.15 -3.59
CA GLN A 157 -1.27 12.71 -3.52
C GLN A 157 -1.22 11.33 -2.87
N VAL A 158 -0.84 10.30 -3.62
CA VAL A 158 -0.69 8.95 -3.09
C VAL A 158 0.72 8.76 -2.53
N PHE A 159 0.80 8.39 -1.25
CA PHE A 159 2.07 8.15 -0.57
C PHE A 159 2.38 6.67 -0.42
N THR A 160 1.36 5.83 -0.26
CA THR A 160 1.54 4.38 -0.20
C THR A 160 0.40 3.66 -0.90
N ILE A 161 0.74 2.51 -1.46
CA ILE A 161 -0.22 1.50 -1.91
C ILE A 161 0.16 0.18 -1.29
N ALA A 162 -0.83 -0.59 -0.87
CA ALA A 162 -0.65 -1.91 -0.32
C ALA A 162 -1.82 -2.83 -0.69
N GLU A 163 -1.61 -4.13 -0.58
CA GLU A 163 -2.63 -5.14 -0.85
C GLU A 163 -2.55 -6.36 0.09
N MET A 164 -3.71 -6.92 0.38
CA MET A 164 -3.91 -8.12 1.19
C MET A 164 -5.15 -8.87 0.70
N VAL A 165 -5.12 -10.20 0.72
CA VAL A 165 -6.31 -11.02 0.45
C VAL A 165 -7.02 -11.33 1.76
N ILE A 166 -8.31 -10.98 1.83
CA ILE A 166 -9.16 -11.15 3.00
C ILE A 166 -10.46 -11.83 2.55
N ASN A 167 -10.73 -13.05 3.01
CA ASN A 167 -11.94 -13.82 2.67
C ASN A 167 -12.12 -13.98 1.14
N GLY A 168 -11.04 -14.29 0.43
CA GLY A 168 -10.98 -14.51 -1.01
C GLY A 168 -11.03 -13.23 -1.85
N ALA A 169 -11.03 -12.05 -1.23
CA ALA A 169 -11.07 -10.77 -1.92
C ALA A 169 -9.76 -9.99 -1.72
N THR A 170 -9.21 -9.46 -2.81
CA THR A 170 -8.07 -8.55 -2.74
C THR A 170 -8.53 -7.17 -2.28
N ILE A 171 -8.06 -6.74 -1.13
CA ILE A 171 -8.29 -5.40 -0.62
C ILE A 171 -7.04 -4.58 -0.87
N THR A 172 -7.18 -3.48 -1.61
CA THR A 172 -6.11 -2.50 -1.77
C THR A 172 -6.23 -1.42 -0.69
N GLN A 173 -5.12 -0.98 -0.12
CA GLN A 173 -5.04 0.15 0.79
C GLN A 173 -4.23 1.26 0.12
N THR A 174 -4.75 2.48 0.12
CA THR A 174 -4.05 3.66 -0.36
C THR A 174 -3.99 4.68 0.77
N MET A 175 -2.80 5.21 1.06
CA MET A 175 -2.67 6.30 2.01
C MET A 175 -2.45 7.62 1.27
N ILE A 176 -3.29 8.60 1.60
CA ILE A 176 -3.24 9.96 1.07
C ILE A 176 -3.17 10.95 2.24
N PRO A 177 -2.42 12.06 2.13
CA PRO A 177 -2.54 13.14 3.08
C PRO A 177 -3.88 13.86 2.86
N VAL A 178 -4.47 14.36 3.95
CA VAL A 178 -5.66 15.21 3.91
C VAL A 178 -5.51 16.39 4.87
N ASP A 179 -6.05 17.55 4.48
CA ASP A 179 -6.14 18.73 5.35
C ASP A 179 -7.33 18.56 6.32
N ALA A 180 -7.03 18.47 7.60
CA ALA A 180 -8.02 18.42 8.69
C ALA A 180 -8.04 19.73 9.50
N GLY A 181 -7.67 20.85 8.87
CA GLY A 181 -7.67 22.20 9.44
C GLY A 181 -6.43 22.50 10.25
N ASP A 182 -6.40 22.03 11.51
CA ASP A 182 -5.26 22.30 12.41
C ASP A 182 -4.11 21.29 12.23
N ASN A 183 -4.35 20.17 11.54
CA ASN A 183 -3.38 19.10 11.31
C ASN A 183 -3.53 18.50 9.91
N THR A 184 -2.48 17.82 9.45
CA THR A 184 -2.54 16.91 8.31
C THR A 184 -2.73 15.49 8.82
N LEU A 185 -3.69 14.76 8.26
CA LEU A 185 -3.89 13.34 8.53
C LEU A 185 -3.38 12.51 7.34
N GLY A 186 -2.81 11.35 7.61
CA GLY A 186 -2.68 10.28 6.62
C GLY A 186 -3.96 9.46 6.64
N LEU A 187 -4.79 9.60 5.62
CA LEU A 187 -6.03 8.85 5.44
C LEU A 187 -5.73 7.57 4.67
N TYR A 188 -5.90 6.43 5.31
CA TYR A 188 -5.89 5.13 4.66
C TYR A 188 -7.28 4.81 4.13
N ILE A 189 -7.36 4.53 2.84
CA ILE A 189 -8.57 4.22 2.10
C ILE A 189 -8.45 2.77 1.63
N TYR A 190 -9.46 1.95 1.93
CA TYR A 190 -9.48 0.54 1.56
C TYR A 190 -10.49 0.33 0.44
N GLY A 191 -9.99 -0.14 -0.69
CA GLY A 191 -10.75 -0.45 -1.90
C GLY A 191 -10.99 -1.95 -2.05
N LEU A 192 -12.20 -2.28 -2.48
CA LEU A 192 -12.57 -3.56 -3.06
C LEU A 192 -12.96 -3.28 -4.52
N GLY A 193 -12.04 -3.57 -5.45
CA GLY A 193 -12.15 -3.03 -6.81
C GLY A 193 -12.22 -1.50 -6.76
N ASP A 194 -13.24 -0.91 -7.37
CA ASP A 194 -13.48 0.55 -7.34
C ASP A 194 -14.18 1.03 -6.05
N THR A 195 -14.80 0.14 -5.26
CA THR A 195 -15.61 0.58 -4.11
C THR A 195 -14.76 0.79 -2.87
N ILE A 196 -14.88 1.96 -2.24
CA ILE A 196 -14.29 2.24 -0.92
C ILE A 196 -15.14 1.53 0.14
N VAL A 197 -14.54 0.56 0.83
CA VAL A 197 -15.22 -0.25 1.85
C VAL A 197 -14.93 0.20 3.27
N TYR A 198 -13.80 0.90 3.47
CA TYR A 198 -13.40 1.43 4.76
C TYR A 198 -12.41 2.58 4.58
N SER A 199 -12.35 3.47 5.56
CA SER A 199 -11.25 4.43 5.68
C SER A 199 -11.00 4.78 7.15
N ASN A 200 -9.74 5.06 7.47
CA ASN A 200 -9.33 5.54 8.79
C ASN A 200 -8.15 6.50 8.66
N GLY A 201 -8.05 7.46 9.58
CA GLY A 201 -7.01 8.48 9.56
C GLY A 201 -6.18 8.47 10.83
N ASP A 202 -4.88 8.72 10.69
CA ASP A 202 -3.96 9.03 11.78
C ASP A 202 -3.18 10.30 11.46
N LEU A 203 -2.48 10.87 12.44
CA LEU A 203 -1.61 12.02 12.26
C LEU A 203 -0.51 11.69 11.24
N PHE A 204 -0.44 12.47 10.17
CA PHE A 204 0.46 12.20 9.04
C PHE A 204 1.91 11.99 9.48
N PHE A 205 2.41 12.83 10.40
CA PHE A 205 3.79 12.74 10.89
C PHE A 205 4.11 11.44 11.65
N THR A 206 3.09 10.74 12.16
CA THR A 206 3.27 9.48 12.90
C THR A 206 3.45 8.33 11.93
N VAL A 207 2.68 8.34 10.85
CA VAL A 207 2.69 7.29 9.84
C VAL A 207 3.78 7.49 8.78
N SER A 208 4.20 8.74 8.55
CA SER A 208 5.18 9.09 7.52
C SER A 208 6.62 8.71 7.80
N THR A 209 6.91 8.22 9.01
CA THR A 209 8.27 7.80 9.39
C THR A 209 8.58 6.36 9.00
N ASP A 210 7.55 5.52 8.81
CA ASP A 210 7.70 4.09 8.51
C ASP A 210 6.44 3.58 7.81
N PHE A 211 6.24 4.08 6.59
CA PHE A 211 5.05 3.76 5.80
C PHE A 211 4.78 2.26 5.65
N PRO A 212 5.78 1.40 5.37
CA PRO A 212 5.50 -0.01 5.16
C PRO A 212 5.00 -0.72 6.42
N THR A 213 5.63 -0.49 7.57
CA THR A 213 5.20 -1.11 8.82
C THR A 213 3.83 -0.60 9.26
N TYR A 214 3.56 0.71 9.15
CA TYR A 214 2.27 1.27 9.51
C TYR A 214 1.14 0.80 8.59
N SER A 215 1.39 0.68 7.28
CA SER A 215 0.44 0.13 6.31
C SER A 215 -0.04 -1.27 6.74
N TYR A 216 0.92 -2.14 7.09
CA TYR A 216 0.60 -3.48 7.58
C TYR A 216 -0.17 -3.47 8.90
N LEU A 217 0.23 -2.65 9.87
CA LEU A 217 -0.47 -2.54 11.16
C LEU A 217 -1.93 -2.12 10.97
N HIS A 218 -2.21 -1.19 10.08
CA HIS A 218 -3.57 -0.76 9.76
C HIS A 218 -4.38 -1.85 9.05
N PHE A 219 -3.77 -2.65 8.17
CA PHE A 219 -4.42 -3.85 7.65
C PHE A 219 -4.77 -4.85 8.76
N GLN A 220 -3.89 -5.05 9.74
CA GLN A 220 -4.18 -5.92 10.88
C GLN A 220 -5.36 -5.40 11.72
N GLU A 221 -5.53 -4.09 11.86
CA GLU A 221 -6.71 -3.49 12.49
C GLU A 221 -8.00 -3.81 11.71
N LEU A 222 -7.95 -3.72 10.37
CA LEU A 222 -9.05 -4.10 9.49
C LEU A 222 -9.39 -5.60 9.66
N VAL A 223 -8.40 -6.48 9.54
CA VAL A 223 -8.55 -7.93 9.74
C VAL A 223 -9.12 -8.23 11.13
N HIS A 224 -8.67 -7.55 12.18
CA HIS A 224 -9.24 -7.75 13.51
C HIS A 224 -10.72 -7.30 13.60
N ALA A 225 -11.06 -6.17 12.98
CA ALA A 225 -12.42 -5.64 12.98
C ALA A 225 -13.40 -6.53 12.21
N TYR A 226 -12.96 -7.14 11.10
CA TYR A 226 -13.81 -7.95 10.21
C TYR A 226 -13.69 -9.47 10.44
N GLY A 227 -12.67 -9.94 11.17
CA GLY A 227 -12.45 -11.36 11.52
C GLY A 227 -13.23 -11.87 12.71
N GLY A 228 -14.01 -11.00 13.35
CA GLY A 228 -14.90 -11.36 14.46
C GLY A 228 -16.31 -11.78 14.04
N MET A 229 -16.59 -11.90 12.73
CA MET A 229 -17.91 -12.30 12.19
C MET A 229 -18.04 -13.81 11.97
#